data_AF-A0A942HYM4-F1
#
_entry.id   AF-A0A942HYM4-F1
#
_cell.length_a   1.000
_cell.length_b   1.000
_cell.length_c   1.000
_cell.angle_alpha   90.00
_cell.angle_beta   90.00
_cell.angle_gamma   90.00
#
_symmetry.space_group_name_H-M   'P 1'
#
loop_
_entity.id
_entity.type
_entity.pdbx_description
1 polymer ?
#
loop_
_entity_poly.entity_id
_entity_poly.type
_entity_poly.pdbx_seq_one_letter_code
_entity_poly.pdbx_strand_id
1 'polypeptide(L)'
;MKTNSGINLLKNARGQFVIEAVLLMVVSVSILLFGLRYLKENKTMATLVSGPWEKTAGMIESGVWKPAEEAAKKHPNQGDRGLSLDPK
;
A
#
# COMPACT_ATOMS: atom_id res chain seq x y z
N MET A 1 13.94 -58.04 -25.17
CA MET A 1 14.31 -56.78 -25.83
C MET A 1 13.04 -56.19 -26.45
N LYS A 2 12.41 -55.19 -25.82
CA LYS A 2 11.18 -54.54 -26.34
C LYS A 2 11.52 -53.09 -26.69
N THR A 3 11.35 -52.74 -27.95
CA THR A 3 11.71 -51.44 -28.54
C THR A 3 10.67 -50.38 -28.20
N ASN A 4 11.12 -49.25 -27.65
CA ASN A 4 10.34 -48.06 -27.39
C ASN A 4 9.67 -47.56 -28.68
N SER A 5 8.34 -47.57 -28.72
CA SER A 5 7.54 -46.94 -29.77
C SER A 5 7.62 -45.42 -29.59
N GLY A 6 8.25 -44.76 -30.57
CA GLY A 6 8.47 -43.32 -30.57
C GLY A 6 7.17 -42.52 -30.48
N ILE A 7 7.16 -41.56 -29.56
CA ILE A 7 6.19 -40.48 -29.52
C ILE A 7 6.39 -39.68 -30.81
N ASN A 8 5.46 -39.79 -31.76
CA ASN A 8 5.42 -38.93 -32.93
C ASN A 8 5.11 -37.50 -32.47
N LEU A 9 6.16 -36.72 -32.21
CA LEU A 9 6.11 -35.28 -32.06
C LEU A 9 5.65 -34.69 -33.39
N LEU A 10 4.36 -34.37 -33.50
CA LEU A 10 3.82 -33.51 -34.55
C LEU A 10 4.52 -32.15 -34.46
N LYS A 11 5.62 -31.99 -35.20
CA LYS A 11 6.35 -30.72 -35.36
C LYS A 11 5.55 -29.79 -36.27
N ASN A 12 4.49 -29.18 -35.74
CA ASN A 12 3.83 -28.06 -36.40
C ASN A 12 4.21 -26.76 -35.69
N ALA A 13 5.30 -26.14 -36.14
CA ALA A 13 5.85 -24.90 -35.57
C ALA A 13 5.18 -23.63 -36.12
N ARG A 14 4.28 -23.74 -37.11
CA ARG A 14 3.60 -22.59 -37.70
C ARG A 14 2.45 -22.16 -36.80
N GLY A 15 2.57 -20.97 -36.19
CA GLY A 15 1.55 -20.36 -35.33
C GLY A 15 1.76 -20.58 -33.82
N GLN A 16 2.61 -21.54 -33.43
CA GLN A 16 2.97 -21.76 -32.02
C GLN A 16 3.60 -20.52 -31.39
N PHE A 17 4.47 -19.82 -32.14
CA PHE A 17 5.09 -18.57 -31.68
C PHE A 17 4.06 -17.49 -31.32
N VAL A 18 2.98 -17.36 -32.11
CA VAL A 18 1.94 -16.35 -31.87
C VAL A 18 1.16 -16.68 -30.60
N ILE A 19 0.80 -17.95 -30.42
CA ILE A 19 0.06 -18.42 -29.23
C ILE A 19 0.94 -18.30 -27.98
N GLU A 20 2.21 -18.67 -28.06
CA GLU A 20 3.17 -18.54 -26.96
C GLU A 20 3.42 -17.08 -26.58
N ALA A 21 3.54 -16.17 -27.56
CA ALA A 21 3.71 -14.75 -27.31
C ALA A 21 2.49 -14.14 -26.60
N VAL A 22 1.27 -14.52 -27.01
CA VAL A 22 0.04 -14.08 -26.34
C VAL A 22 -0.03 -14.63 -24.91
N LEU A 23 0.32 -15.90 -24.72
CA LEU A 23 0.30 -16.52 -23.39
C LEU A 23 1.33 -15.87 -22.46
N LEU A 24 2.55 -15.60 -22.95
CA LEU A 24 3.57 -14.85 -22.20
C LEU A 24 3.13 -13.41 -21.89
N MET A 25 2.45 -12.75 -22.81
CA MET A 25 1.91 -11.41 -22.59
C MET A 25 0.87 -11.42 -21.47
N VAL A 26 -0.09 -12.34 -21.51
CA VAL A 26 -1.12 -12.47 -20.47
C VAL A 26 -0.50 -12.74 -19.10
N VAL A 27 0.48 -13.65 -19.03
CA VAL A 27 1.22 -13.94 -17.80
C VAL A 27 1.96 -12.70 -17.29
N SER A 28 2.66 -11.99 -18.18
CA SER A 28 3.42 -10.78 -17.81
C SER A 28 2.51 -9.67 -17.29
N VAL A 29 1.38 -9.42 -17.96
CA VAL A 29 0.38 -8.45 -17.52
C VAL A 29 -0.22 -8.86 -16.17
N SER A 30 -0.51 -10.14 -15.96
CA SER A 30 -1.07 -10.62 -14.68
C SER A 30 -0.10 -10.41 -13.50
N ILE A 31 1.20 -10.68 -13.70
CA ILE A 31 2.25 -10.45 -12.69
C ILE A 31 2.38 -8.96 -12.39
N LEU A 32 2.39 -8.12 -13.43
CA LEU A 32 2.50 -6.68 -13.26
C LEU A 32 1.29 -6.08 -12.52
N LEU A 33 0.07 -6.49 -12.87
CA LEU A 33 -1.14 -6.07 -12.17
C LEU A 33 -1.15 -6.52 -10.71
N PHE A 34 -0.69 -7.74 -10.43
CA PHE A 34 -0.54 -8.23 -9.06
C PHE A 34 0.49 -7.42 -8.27
N GLY A 35 1.66 -7.14 -8.86
CA GLY A 35 2.69 -6.31 -8.24
C GLY A 35 2.19 -4.89 -7.92
N LEU A 36 1.48 -4.26 -8.85
CA LEU A 36 0.88 -2.93 -8.62
C LEU A 36 -0.17 -2.94 -7.51
N ARG A 37 -1.00 -3.99 -7.42
CA ARG A 37 -1.96 -4.15 -6.34
C ARG A 37 -1.26 -4.33 -4.99
N TYR A 38 -0.24 -5.18 -4.94
CA TYR A 38 0.55 -5.39 -3.73
C TYR A 38 1.23 -4.10 -3.24
N LEU A 39 1.75 -3.27 -4.15
CA LEU A 39 2.34 -1.97 -3.80
C LEU A 39 1.29 -0.94 -3.36
N LYS A 40 0.08 -0.98 -3.91
CA LYS A 40 -1.02 -0.10 -3.49
C LYS A 40 -1.58 -0.50 -2.12
N GLU A 41 -1.72 -1.80 -1.86
CA GLU A 41 -2.28 -2.34 -0.62
C GLU A 41 -1.29 -2.25 0.54
N ASN A 42 0.00 -2.45 0.27
CA ASN A 42 1.05 -2.05 1.18
C ASN A 42 1.13 -0.53 1.16
N LYS A 43 0.28 0.08 1.98
CA LYS A 43 0.33 1.47 2.43
C LYS A 43 1.69 1.88 3.00
N THR A 44 2.76 1.11 2.86
CA THR A 44 4.14 1.43 3.26
C THR A 44 4.55 2.81 2.74
N MET A 45 4.24 3.13 1.49
CA MET A 45 4.45 4.49 0.93
C MET A 45 3.59 5.54 1.63
N ALA A 46 2.33 5.23 1.93
CA ALA A 46 1.46 6.12 2.68
C ALA A 46 1.96 6.33 4.11
N THR A 47 2.40 5.30 4.83
CA THR A 47 2.97 5.41 6.19
C THR A 47 4.30 6.16 6.25
N LEU A 48 5.12 6.10 5.20
CA LEU A 48 6.37 6.86 5.14
C LEU A 48 6.12 8.37 5.08
N VAL A 49 5.06 8.80 4.39
CA VAL A 49 4.69 10.22 4.26
C VAL A 49 3.71 10.66 5.36
N SER A 50 2.74 9.82 5.71
CA SER A 50 1.68 10.14 6.68
C SER A 50 2.19 10.17 8.12
N GLY A 51 3.19 9.34 8.46
CA GLY A 51 3.70 9.24 9.84
C GLY A 51 4.26 10.58 10.37
N PRO A 52 5.18 11.25 9.64
CA PRO A 52 5.65 12.59 10.01
C PRO A 52 4.54 13.64 9.91
N TRP A 53 3.70 13.56 8.87
CA TRP A 53 2.65 14.56 8.62
C TRP A 53 1.59 14.60 9.73
N GLU A 54 1.19 13.45 10.26
CA GLU A 54 0.25 13.36 11.40
C GLU A 54 0.80 14.04 12.66
N LYS A 55 2.11 13.92 12.92
CA LYS A 55 2.75 14.58 14.06
C LYS A 55 2.93 16.08 13.86
N THR A 56 3.22 16.51 12.63
CA THR A 56 3.29 17.95 12.32
C THR A 56 1.93 18.62 12.39
N ALA A 57 0.86 17.93 11.97
CA ALA A 57 -0.51 18.44 12.09
C ALA A 57 -0.88 18.72 13.56
N GLY A 58 -0.63 17.77 14.47
CA GLY A 58 -0.88 18.01 15.90
C GLY A 58 0.00 19.10 16.53
N MET A 59 1.21 19.31 16.01
CA MET A 59 2.05 20.42 16.45
C MET A 59 1.53 21.77 15.96
N ILE A 60 1.06 21.85 14.71
CA ILE A 60 0.49 23.08 14.14
C ILE A 60 -0.79 23.45 14.90
N GLU A 61 -1.64 22.49 15.21
CA GLU A 61 -2.95 22.74 15.84
C GLU A 61 -2.86 22.93 17.36
N SER A 62 -2.03 22.14 18.05
CA SER A 62 -2.03 22.08 19.51
C SER A 62 -0.68 22.35 20.16
N GLY A 63 0.37 22.60 19.37
CA GLY A 63 1.73 22.80 19.87
C GLY A 63 2.39 21.53 20.41
N VAL A 64 1.77 20.35 20.23
CA VAL A 64 2.24 19.08 20.78
C VAL A 64 2.64 18.13 19.64
N TRP A 65 3.83 17.54 19.74
CA TRP A 65 4.37 16.57 18.77
C TRP A 65 3.70 15.19 18.86
N LYS A 66 2.40 15.15 18.58
CA LYS A 66 1.55 13.96 18.61
C LYS A 66 0.53 14.02 17.47
N PRO A 67 -0.14 12.89 17.14
CA PRO A 67 -1.28 12.92 16.23
C PRO A 67 -2.32 13.94 16.71
N ALA A 68 -2.98 14.62 15.77
CA ALA A 68 -3.93 15.70 16.04
C ALA A 68 -4.99 15.35 17.09
N GLU A 69 -5.53 14.13 17.07
CA GLU A 69 -6.54 13.67 18.02
C GLU A 69 -6.04 13.61 19.48
N GLU A 70 -4.78 13.21 19.68
CA GLU A 70 -4.15 13.21 21.01
C GLU A 70 -3.66 14.60 21.42
N ALA A 71 -3.23 15.38 20.44
CA ALA A 71 -2.71 16.73 20.64
C ALA A 71 -3.83 17.69 21.09
N ALA A 72 -5.03 17.58 20.50
CA ALA A 72 -6.19 18.41 20.83
C ALA A 72 -6.59 18.32 22.30
N LYS A 73 -6.51 17.11 22.89
CA LYS A 73 -6.79 16.88 24.33
C LYS A 73 -5.79 17.55 25.26
N LYS A 74 -4.59 17.84 24.78
CA LYS A 74 -3.51 18.50 25.52
C LYS A 74 -3.37 19.97 25.18
N HIS A 75 -4.25 20.50 24.34
CA HIS A 75 -4.22 21.90 23.96
C HIS A 75 -4.44 22.77 25.21
N PRO A 76 -3.63 23.81 25.48
CA PRO A 76 -3.74 24.64 26.69
C PRO A 76 -5.13 25.24 26.90
N ASN A 77 -5.84 25.54 25.81
CA ASN A 77 -7.23 26.01 25.83
C ASN A 77 -8.27 24.98 26.33
N GLN A 78 -7.96 23.68 26.32
CA GLN A 78 -8.87 22.62 26.79
C GLN A 78 -8.64 22.23 28.25
N GLY A 79 -7.61 22.79 28.90
CA GLY A 79 -7.42 22.63 30.34
C GLY A 79 -8.47 23.42 31.13
N ASP A 80 -8.90 22.87 32.27
CA ASP A 80 -9.78 23.57 33.21
C ASP A 80 -9.14 24.90 33.62
N ARG A 81 -9.78 26.00 33.23
CA ARG A 81 -9.37 27.34 33.66
C ARG A 81 -9.90 27.55 35.07
N GLY A 82 -9.01 27.78 36.02
CA GLY A 82 -9.39 28.26 37.35
C GLY A 82 -10.11 29.60 37.23
N LEU A 83 -11.41 29.62 37.52
CA LEU A 83 -12.17 30.86 37.60
C LEU A 83 -11.73 31.61 38.86
N SER A 84 -11.02 32.74 38.69
CA SER A 84 -10.54 33.57 39.80
C SER A 84 -11.63 34.40 40.47
N LEU A 85 -12.88 34.33 40.00
CA LEU A 85 -13.99 35.10 40.54
C LEU A 85 -14.98 34.11 41.16
N ASP A 86 -15.04 34.10 42.50
CA ASP A 86 -16.18 33.63 43.27
C ASP A 86 -17.12 34.85 43.43
N PRO A 87 -18.19 34.98 42.62
CA PRO A 87 -19.15 36.06 42.80
C PRO A 87 -20.04 35.72 44.00
N LYS A 88 -19.61 36.15 45.19
CA LYS A 88 -20.48 36.32 46.36
C LYS A 88 -20.91 37.76 46.52
#